data_AF-A0A448XRN9-F1
#
_entry.id   AF-A0A448XRN9-F1
#
_cell.length_a   1.000
_cell.length_b   1.000
_cell.length_c   1.000
_cell.angle_alpha   90.00
_cell.angle_beta   90.00
_cell.angle_gamma   90.00
#
_symmetry.space_group_name_H-M   'P 1'
#
loop_
_entity.id
_entity.type
_entity.pdbx_description
1 polymer ?
#
loop_
_entity_poly.entity_id
_entity_poly.type
_entity_poly.pdbx_seq_one_letter_code
_entity_poly.pdbx_strand_id
1 'polypeptide(L)'
;MQEEALRRLQWEENVAFIQQHNLRFDAHLETYTVGMNGFIDLSWKEFQEKYLPKKTKFSRLDVRQHYKKLLNVPGKSQDPLASSTFLEPANMPEGYLLDDVDWRKKDMVTRVKDQVGPKTVTKNT
;
A
#
# COMPACT_ATOMS: atom_id res chain seq x y z
N MET A 1 -23.94 -6.81 -20.39
CA MET A 1 -23.25 -7.60 -21.43
C MET A 1 -21.90 -7.00 -21.82
N GLN A 2 -21.80 -5.71 -22.19
CA GLN A 2 -20.50 -5.12 -22.59
C GLN A 2 -19.45 -5.08 -21.46
N GLU A 3 -19.85 -4.71 -20.24
CA GLU A 3 -18.92 -4.63 -19.09
C GLU A 3 -18.32 -6.00 -18.72
N GLU A 4 -19.15 -7.04 -18.62
CA GLU A 4 -18.68 -8.39 -18.29
C GLU A 4 -17.70 -8.92 -19.33
N ALA A 5 -17.93 -8.66 -20.62
CA ALA A 5 -17.00 -9.01 -21.68
C ALA A 5 -15.65 -8.26 -21.55
N LEU A 6 -15.67 -6.97 -21.19
CA LEU A 6 -14.45 -6.20 -20.93
C LEU A 6 -13.68 -6.72 -19.69
N ARG A 7 -14.38 -7.02 -18.60
CA ARG A 7 -13.79 -7.62 -17.39
C ARG A 7 -13.16 -8.97 -17.69
N ARG A 8 -13.83 -9.77 -18.52
CA ARG A 8 -13.33 -11.06 -18.97
C ARG A 8 -12.07 -10.92 -19.82
N LEU A 9 -12.03 -9.96 -20.76
CA LEU A 9 -10.84 -9.69 -21.56
C LEU A 9 -9.65 -9.33 -20.66
N GLN A 10 -9.85 -8.41 -19.71
CA GLN A 10 -8.79 -8.01 -18.80
C GLN A 10 -8.29 -9.16 -17.92
N TRP A 11 -9.21 -10.03 -17.49
CA TRP A 11 -8.89 -11.25 -16.75
C TRP A 11 -8.00 -12.19 -17.58
N GLU A 12 -8.35 -12.43 -18.85
CA GLU A 12 -7.59 -13.31 -19.74
C GLU A 12 -6.18 -12.78 -20.00
N GLU A 13 -6.05 -11.47 -20.25
CA GLU A 13 -4.75 -10.80 -20.40
C GLU A 13 -3.88 -10.96 -19.15
N ASN A 14 -4.45 -10.72 -17.96
CA ASN A 14 -3.71 -10.83 -16.71
C ASN A 14 -3.32 -12.28 -16.38
N VAL A 15 -4.16 -13.25 -16.73
CA VAL A 15 -3.85 -14.69 -16.57
C VAL A 15 -2.70 -15.09 -17.49
N ALA A 16 -2.73 -14.65 -18.75
CA ALA A 16 -1.63 -14.91 -19.69
C ALA A 16 -0.31 -14.30 -19.18
N PHE A 17 -0.35 -13.08 -18.63
CA PHE A 17 0.79 -12.45 -17.99
C PHE A 17 1.33 -13.28 -16.81
N ILE A 18 0.46 -13.77 -15.92
CA ILE A 18 0.85 -14.60 -14.77
C ILE A 18 1.58 -15.87 -15.25
N GLN A 19 1.03 -16.56 -16.24
CA GLN A 19 1.63 -17.78 -16.78
C GLN A 19 3.02 -17.50 -17.35
N GLN A 20 3.14 -16.45 -18.18
CA GLN A 20 4.42 -16.08 -18.78
C GLN A 20 5.46 -15.68 -17.72
N HIS A 21 5.07 -14.91 -16.72
CA HIS A 21 5.96 -14.50 -15.63
C HIS A 21 6.44 -15.70 -14.81
N ASN A 22 5.55 -16.63 -14.49
CA ASN A 22 5.91 -17.81 -13.69
C ASN A 22 6.80 -18.79 -14.47
N LEU A 23 6.63 -18.92 -15.79
CA LEU A 23 7.59 -19.64 -16.63
C LEU A 23 8.98 -19.00 -16.61
N ARG A 24 9.06 -17.65 -16.59
CA ARG A 24 10.34 -16.93 -16.44
C ARG A 24 10.94 -17.13 -15.06
N PHE A 25 10.12 -17.17 -14.02
CA PHE A 25 10.56 -17.49 -12.65
C PHE A 25 11.13 -18.92 -12.56
N ASP A 26 10.47 -19.91 -13.16
CA ASP A 26 10.95 -21.30 -13.22
C ASP A 26 12.28 -21.41 -13.99
N ALA A 27 12.52 -20.52 -14.95
CA ALA A 27 13.79 -20.36 -15.64
C ALA A 27 14.83 -19.52 -14.89
N HIS A 28 14.56 -19.13 -13.63
CA HIS A 28 15.39 -18.26 -12.79
C HIS A 28 15.70 -16.88 -13.40
N LEU A 29 14.82 -16.38 -14.28
CA LEU A 29 14.92 -15.03 -14.87
C LEU A 29 14.19 -13.97 -14.04
N GLU A 30 13.37 -14.39 -13.07
CA GLU A 30 12.65 -13.54 -12.12
C GLU A 30 12.90 -14.04 -10.70
N THR A 31 12.77 -13.16 -9.70
CA THR A 31 13.01 -13.49 -8.29
C THR A 31 11.72 -13.69 -7.48
N TYR A 32 10.56 -13.50 -8.11
CA TYR A 32 9.25 -13.64 -7.47
C TYR A 32 8.25 -14.32 -8.42
N THR A 33 7.14 -14.78 -7.86
CA THR A 33 6.01 -15.34 -8.60
C THR A 33 4.83 -14.39 -8.55
N VAL A 34 3.96 -14.45 -9.56
CA VAL A 34 2.68 -13.75 -9.56
C VAL A 34 1.55 -14.79 -9.46
N GLY A 35 0.43 -14.41 -8.85
CA GLY A 35 -0.73 -15.28 -8.70
C GLY A 35 -2.04 -14.53 -8.87
N MET A 36 -3.13 -15.27 -9.06
CA MET A 36 -4.47 -14.68 -9.12
C MET A 36 -4.87 -14.05 -7.79
N ASN A 37 -5.52 -12.90 -7.85
CA ASN A 37 -6.00 -12.16 -6.69
C ASN A 37 -7.32 -11.41 -7.03
N GLY A 38 -7.85 -10.65 -6.07
CA GLY A 38 -9.10 -9.88 -6.24
C GLY A 38 -9.02 -8.68 -7.19
N PHE A 39 -7.90 -8.49 -7.89
CA PHE A 39 -7.66 -7.41 -8.85
C PHE A 39 -7.45 -7.93 -10.27
N ILE A 40 -7.68 -9.22 -10.51
CA ILE A 40 -7.37 -9.89 -11.78
C ILE A 40 -8.18 -9.36 -12.97
N ASP A 41 -9.35 -8.77 -12.73
CA ASP A 41 -10.25 -8.18 -13.73
C ASP A 41 -10.05 -6.65 -13.88
N LEU A 42 -9.02 -6.09 -13.24
CA LEU A 42 -8.68 -4.68 -13.31
C LEU A 42 -7.51 -4.45 -14.24
N SER A 43 -7.61 -3.38 -15.03
CA SER A 43 -6.46 -2.83 -15.73
C SER A 43 -5.54 -2.11 -14.74
N TRP A 44 -4.27 -1.94 -15.10
CA TRP A 44 -3.31 -1.17 -14.29
C TRP A 44 -3.80 0.27 -14.00
N LYS A 45 -4.43 0.91 -15.00
CA LYS A 45 -4.96 2.26 -14.87
C LYS A 45 -6.11 2.34 -13.85
N GLU A 46 -7.04 1.38 -13.90
CA GLU A 46 -8.15 1.30 -12.93
C GLU A 46 -7.63 1.04 -11.52
N PHE A 47 -6.65 0.15 -11.38
CA PHE A 47 -6.02 -0.12 -10.09
C PHE A 47 -5.37 1.14 -9.51
N GLN A 48 -4.62 1.88 -10.33
CA GLN A 48 -4.01 3.15 -9.92
C GLN A 48 -5.04 4.19 -9.48
N GLU A 49 -6.10 4.37 -10.23
CA GLU A 49 -7.10 5.39 -9.93
C GLU A 49 -7.85 5.11 -8.63
N LYS A 50 -8.11 3.83 -8.32
CA LYS A 50 -8.91 3.41 -7.17
C LYS A 50 -8.08 3.23 -5.89
N TYR A 51 -6.85 2.75 -6.00
CA TYR A 51 -6.07 2.28 -4.85
C TYR A 51 -4.79 3.07 -4.58
N LEU A 52 -4.26 3.83 -5.55
CA LEU A 52 -3.06 4.63 -5.33
C LEU A 52 -3.42 6.08 -4.95
N PRO A 53 -2.68 6.68 -3.99
CA PRO A 53 -2.87 8.09 -3.67
C PRO A 53 -2.50 8.95 -4.88
N LYS A 54 -3.39 9.88 -5.23
CA LYS A 54 -3.10 10.89 -6.26
C LYS A 54 -1.91 11.71 -5.79
N LYS A 55 -0.83 11.75 -6.58
CA LYS A 55 0.33 12.60 -6.29
C LYS A 55 -0.16 14.03 -6.09
N THR A 56 -0.05 14.53 -4.85
CA THR A 56 -0.46 15.90 -4.56
C THR A 56 0.46 16.84 -5.32
N LYS A 57 -0.10 17.87 -5.98
CA LYS A 57 0.70 18.96 -6.56
C LYS A 57 1.46 19.76 -5.49
N PHE A 58 1.06 19.58 -4.25
CA PHE A 58 1.61 20.19 -3.06
C PHE A 58 2.77 19.36 -2.54
N SER A 59 3.92 20.01 -2.35
CA SER A 59 5.05 19.46 -1.64
C SER A 59 4.65 19.09 -0.19
N ARG A 60 5.43 18.24 0.49
CA ARG A 60 5.26 18.00 1.93
C ARG A 60 5.17 19.31 2.74
N LEU A 61 5.82 20.38 2.26
CA LEU A 61 5.81 21.70 2.90
C LEU A 61 4.47 22.44 2.69
N ASP A 62 3.83 22.27 1.53
CA ASP A 62 2.57 22.94 1.20
C ASP A 62 1.39 22.34 2.00
N VAL A 63 1.37 21.01 2.16
CA VAL A 63 0.41 20.32 3.04
C VAL A 63 0.60 20.76 4.51
N ARG A 64 1.86 20.95 4.93
CA ARG A 64 2.23 21.43 6.27
C ARG A 64 1.74 22.86 6.55
N GLN A 65 1.84 23.78 5.58
CA GLN A 65 1.31 25.13 5.73
C GLN A 65 -0.22 25.15 5.78
N HIS A 66 -0.89 24.32 4.98
CA HIS A 66 -2.34 24.20 5.00
C HIS A 66 -2.88 23.72 6.36
N TYR A 67 -2.27 22.66 6.93
CA TYR A 67 -2.69 22.12 8.23
C TYR A 67 -2.42 23.08 9.41
N LYS A 68 -1.34 23.88 9.36
CA LYS A 68 -1.08 24.93 10.36
C LYS A 68 -2.19 26.00 10.43
N LYS A 69 -2.83 26.32 9.30
CA LYS A 69 -3.91 27.32 9.24
C LYS A 69 -5.22 26.82 9.89
N LEU A 70 -5.45 25.51 9.91
CA LEU A 70 -6.67 24.89 10.45
C LEU A 70 -6.59 24.59 11.96
N LEU A 71 -5.38 24.47 12.53
CA LEU A 71 -5.14 24.11 13.93
C LEU A 71 -4.96 25.31 14.87
N ASN A 72 -5.60 26.46 14.60
CA ASN A 72 -5.54 27.62 15.48
C ASN A 72 -6.36 27.40 16.77
N VAL A 73 -5.96 26.39 17.57
CA VAL A 73 -6.56 26.00 18.84
C VAL A 73 -5.69 26.59 19.96
N PRO A 74 -6.19 27.56 20.75
CA PRO A 74 -5.42 28.10 21.86
C PRO A 74 -5.19 27.02 22.92
N GLY A 75 -3.92 26.83 23.33
CA GLY A 75 -3.56 25.99 24.48
C GLY A 75 -2.95 24.61 24.20
N LYS A 76 -2.67 24.24 22.95
CA LYS A 76 -1.82 23.06 22.64
C LYS A 76 -0.45 23.52 22.17
N SER A 77 0.61 22.82 22.59
CA SER A 77 2.01 23.15 22.27
C SER A 77 2.18 23.44 20.79
N GLN A 78 2.63 24.65 20.49
CA GLN A 78 3.02 25.09 19.15
C GLN A 78 4.36 24.48 18.76
N ASP A 79 4.54 23.16 18.86
CA ASP A 79 5.75 22.52 18.36
C ASP A 79 5.53 22.11 16.89
N PRO A 80 5.96 22.92 15.91
CA PRO A 80 5.92 22.57 14.50
C PRO A 80 6.86 21.39 14.15
N LEU A 81 7.55 20.85 15.16
CA LEU A 81 8.47 19.71 15.13
C LEU A 81 7.80 18.40 15.59
N ALA A 82 6.47 18.31 15.66
CA ALA A 82 5.78 17.01 15.76
C ALA A 82 5.84 16.20 14.43
N SER A 83 6.92 16.35 13.66
CA SER A 83 7.37 15.36 12.69
C SER A 83 8.43 14.56 13.41
N SER A 84 8.24 13.26 13.56
CA SER A 84 9.25 12.40 14.17
C SER A 84 10.49 12.39 13.26
N THR A 85 11.42 13.31 13.49
CA THR A 85 12.77 13.17 12.95
C THR A 85 13.31 11.86 13.52
N PHE A 86 13.71 10.94 12.66
CA PHE A 86 14.36 9.72 13.10
C PHE A 86 15.64 10.12 13.86
N LEU A 87 15.72 9.73 15.12
CA LEU A 87 16.90 9.94 15.96
C LEU A 87 17.62 8.61 16.05
N GLU A 88 18.81 8.55 15.46
CA GLU A 88 19.66 7.38 15.60
C GLU A 88 20.10 7.25 17.07
N PRO A 89 20.07 6.04 17.67
CA PRO A 89 20.47 5.87 19.06
C PRO A 89 21.97 6.16 19.21
N ALA A 90 22.34 7.02 20.16
CA ALA A 90 23.71 7.52 20.32
C ALA A 90 24.76 6.43 20.64
N ASN A 91 24.35 5.28 21.19
CA ASN A 91 25.25 4.20 21.63
C ASN A 91 24.69 2.82 21.26
N MET A 92 24.60 2.52 19.96
CA MET A 92 24.35 1.15 19.51
C MET A 92 25.66 0.36 19.55
N PRO A 93 25.80 -0.69 20.40
CA PRO A 93 26.97 -1.55 20.35
C PRO A 93 27.05 -2.23 18.98
N GLU A 94 28.26 -2.41 18.46
CA GLU A 94 28.50 -3.17 17.24
C GLU A 94 27.92 -4.59 17.40
N GLY A 95 27.06 -5.01 16.47
CA GLY A 95 26.36 -6.31 16.52
C GLY A 95 25.00 -6.34 17.22
N TYR A 96 24.45 -5.20 17.67
CA TYR A 96 23.09 -5.16 18.26
C TYR A 96 21.95 -5.17 17.22
N LEU A 97 22.26 -4.82 15.97
CA LEU A 97 21.32 -4.97 14.86
C LEU A 97 21.36 -6.41 14.37
N LEU A 98 20.19 -7.04 14.40
CA LEU A 98 19.98 -8.36 13.80
C LEU A 98 19.99 -8.21 12.28
N ASP A 99 20.59 -9.18 11.59
CA ASP A 99 20.56 -9.24 10.11
C ASP A 99 19.13 -9.43 9.58
N ASP A 100 18.27 -10.12 10.34
CA ASP A 100 16.87 -10.38 10.00
C ASP A 100 15.93 -10.04 11.16
N VAL A 101 14.91 -9.22 10.88
CA VAL A 101 13.88 -8.83 11.86
C VAL A 101 12.49 -9.05 11.28
N ASP A 102 11.67 -9.87 11.95
CA ASP A 102 10.23 -10.02 11.66
C ASP A 102 9.39 -9.66 12.90
N TRP A 103 8.73 -8.51 12.85
CA TRP A 103 7.89 -7.99 13.96
C TRP A 103 6.63 -8.82 14.20
N ARG A 104 6.19 -9.66 13.24
CA ARG A 104 5.04 -10.56 13.44
C ARG A 104 5.34 -11.64 14.48
N LYS A 105 6.59 -12.08 14.58
CA LYS A 105 7.05 -13.05 15.60
C LYS A 105 7.08 -12.46 17.00
N LYS A 106 7.03 -11.12 17.12
CA LYS A 106 7.00 -10.38 18.38
C LYS A 106 5.59 -9.93 18.76
N ASP A 107 4.56 -10.37 18.03
CA ASP A 107 3.16 -9.99 18.23
C ASP A 107 2.90 -8.47 18.13
N MET A 108 3.79 -7.75 17.43
CA MET A 108 3.70 -6.29 17.24
C MET A 108 2.94 -5.90 15.96
N VAL A 109 2.39 -6.87 15.24
CA VAL A 109 1.72 -6.68 13.96
C VAL A 109 0.30 -7.22 14.06
N THR A 110 -0.68 -6.33 13.93
CA THR A 110 -2.09 -6.73 13.89
C THR A 110 -2.44 -7.50 12.62
N ARG A 111 -3.59 -8.18 12.61
CA ARG A 111 -4.11 -8.87 11.42
C ARG A 111 -4.16 -7.95 10.19
N VAL A 112 -3.94 -8.55 9.02
CA VAL A 112 -4.07 -7.88 7.71
C VAL A 112 -5.51 -7.37 7.54
N LYS A 113 -5.66 -6.14 7.04
CA LYS A 113 -6.94 -5.47 6.81
C LYS A 113 -7.18 -5.25 5.31
N ASP A 114 -8.45 -5.03 4.95
CA ASP A 114 -8.85 -4.55 3.63
C ASP A 114 -9.16 -3.04 3.67
N GLN A 115 -8.48 -2.26 2.83
CA GLN A 115 -8.59 -0.81 2.79
C GLN A 115 -9.95 -0.31 2.28
N VAL A 116 -10.68 -1.11 1.50
CA VAL A 116 -11.95 -0.68 0.89
C VAL A 116 -13.15 -0.87 1.85
N GLY A 117 -12.90 -1.35 3.08
CA GLY A 117 -13.93 -1.62 4.07
C GLY A 117 -14.80 -2.83 3.73
N PRO A 118 -15.70 -3.26 4.63
CA PRO A 118 -16.63 -4.35 4.35
C PRO A 118 -17.61 -3.91 3.25
N LYS A 119 -17.68 -4.68 2.15
CA LYS A 119 -18.81 -4.57 1.21
C LYS A 119 -20.08 -4.91 1.99
N THR A 120 -20.91 -3.92 2.31
CA THR A 120 -22.22 -4.17 2.93
C THR A 120 -22.98 -5.10 2.00
N VAL A 121 -23.16 -6.35 2.41
CA VAL A 121 -24.09 -7.25 1.73
C VAL A 121 -25.48 -6.70 2.03
N THR A 122 -26.03 -5.93 1.10
CA THR A 122 -27.47 -5.66 1.08
C THR A 122 -28.14 -7.01 0.90
N LYS A 123 -28.65 -7.57 2.00
CA LYS A 123 -29.61 -8.67 1.95
C LYS A 123 -30.85 -8.11 1.26
N ASN A 124 -30.97 -8.34 -0.04
CA ASN A 124 -32.23 -8.16 -0.74
C ASN A 124 -33.20 -9.17 -0.12
N THR A 125 -34.15 -8.66 0.65
CA THR A 125 -35.35 -9.38 1.11
C THR A 125 -36.46 -9.08 0.14
#